data_AF-X0W7S8-F1
#
_entry.id   AF-X0W7S8-F1
#
_cell.length_a   1.000
_cell.length_b   1.000
_cell.length_c   1.000
_cell.angle_alpha   90.00
_cell.angle_beta   90.00
_cell.angle_gamma   90.00
#
_symmetry.space_group_name_H-M   'P 1'
#
loop_
_entity.id
_entity.type
_entity.pdbx_description
1 polymer ?
#
loop_
_entity_poly.entity_id
_entity_poly.type
_entity_poly.pdbx_seq_one_letter_code
_entity_poly.pdbx_strand_id
1 'polypeptide(L)' 'AASVIFLHNHPSGESNPSKNDLDITDRLVDACDLIGVKVLDHIILGEDNYTSFAQEGLLKKVGADLVSALKGVSNT' A
#
# COMPACT_ATOMS: atom_id res chain seq x y z
N ALA A 1 -13.18 13.70 7.31
CA ALA A 1 -11.79 13.20 7.23
C ALA A 1 -11.41 13.11 5.76
N ALA A 2 -10.15 13.41 5.41
CA ALA A 2 -9.66 13.32 4.04
C ALA A 2 -9.11 11.92 3.75
N SER A 3 -9.18 11.48 2.50
CA SER A 3 -8.72 10.16 2.07
C SER A 3 -8.28 10.22 0.62
N VAL A 4 -7.36 9.32 0.24
CA VAL A 4 -6.81 9.25 -1.11
C VAL A 4 -6.79 7.81 -1.63
N ILE A 5 -6.85 7.69 -2.95
CA ILE A 5 -6.53 6.47 -3.70
C ILE A 5 -5.42 6.85 -4.66
N PHE A 6 -4.35 6.05 -4.71
CA PHE A 6 -3.30 6.20 -5.69
C PHE A 6 -3.59 5.33 -6.91
N LEU A 7 -3.20 5.83 -8.08
CA LEU A 7 -3.39 5.10 -9.32
C LEU A 7 -2.26 5.42 -10.30
N HIS A 8 -1.71 4.39 -10.93
CA HIS A 8 -0.84 4.54 -12.09
C HIS A 8 -1.11 3.44 -13.12
N ASN A 9 -0.72 3.71 -14.35
CA ASN A 9 -0.81 2.76 -15.45
C ASN A 9 0.53 2.04 -15.64
N HIS A 10 0.46 0.76 -15.99
CA HIS A 10 1.59 0.03 -16.56
C HIS A 10 1.46 0.04 -18.08
N PRO A 11 2.32 0.78 -18.82
CA PRO A 11 2.27 0.80 -20.28
C PRO A 11 2.51 -0.56 -20.94
N SER A 12 3.04 -1.54 -20.19
CA SER A 12 3.19 -2.93 -20.63
C SER A 12 1.86 -3.68 -20.76
N GLY A 13 0.77 -3.16 -20.20
CA GLY A 13 -0.54 -3.81 -20.18
C GLY A 13 -0.77 -4.76 -19.01
N GLU A 14 0.28 -5.14 -18.26
CA GLU A 14 0.21 -6.05 -17.12
C GLU A 14 0.04 -5.29 -15.79
N SER A 15 -1.00 -5.60 -15.01
CA SER A 15 -1.26 -4.94 -13.73
C SER A 15 -0.48 -5.51 -12.53
N ASN A 16 0.36 -6.52 -12.73
CA ASN A 16 1.14 -7.11 -11.64
C ASN A 16 2.05 -6.06 -10.96
N PRO A 17 1.99 -5.92 -9.63
CA PRO A 17 2.81 -4.95 -8.92
C PRO A 17 4.29 -5.31 -9.00
N SER A 18 5.11 -4.33 -9.33
CA SER A 18 6.55 -4.42 -9.20
C SER A 18 6.98 -4.21 -7.74
N LYS A 19 8.24 -4.53 -7.44
CA LYS A 19 8.82 -4.22 -6.12
C LYS A 19 8.77 -2.71 -5.82
N ASN A 20 9.00 -1.87 -6.84
CA ASN A 20 8.97 -0.43 -6.67
C ASN A 20 7.56 0.08 -6.34
N ASP A 21 6.51 -0.57 -6.87
CA ASP A 21 5.13 -0.22 -6.55
C ASP A 21 4.82 -0.55 -5.07
N LEU A 22 5.28 -1.68 -4.56
CA LEU A 22 5.17 -2.02 -3.14
C LEU A 22 5.92 -0.98 -2.27
N ASP A 23 7.19 -0.73 -2.58
CA ASP A 23 8.05 0.17 -1.80
C ASP A 23 7.51 1.62 -1.78
N ILE A 24 7.00 2.13 -2.90
CA ILE A 24 6.42 3.49 -2.94
C ILE A 24 5.08 3.54 -2.22
N THR A 25 4.26 2.48 -2.31
CA THR A 25 2.97 2.41 -1.60
C THR A 25 3.17 2.51 -0.09
N ASP A 26 4.13 1.77 0.46
CA ASP A 26 4.44 1.80 1.90
C ASP A 26 4.83 3.22 2.35
N ARG A 27 5.68 3.88 1.56
CA ARG A 27 6.11 5.26 1.84
C ARG A 27 4.96 6.27 1.73
N LEU A 28 4.05 6.08 0.78
CA LEU A 28 2.86 6.92 0.62
C LEU A 28 1.90 6.73 1.79
N VAL A 29 1.68 5.49 2.24
CA VAL A 29 0.88 5.18 3.43
C VAL A 29 1.46 5.89 4.66
N ASP A 30 2.77 5.77 4.90
CA ASP A 30 3.43 6.42 6.03
C ASP A 30 3.36 7.96 5.95
N ALA A 31 3.55 8.53 4.76
CA ALA A 31 3.47 9.97 4.57
C ALA A 31 2.05 10.52 4.75
N CYS A 32 1.03 9.81 4.25
CA CYS A 32 -0.36 10.21 4.41
C CYS A 32 -0.81 10.07 5.87
N ASP A 33 -0.36 9.03 6.58
CA ASP A 33 -0.65 8.83 8.01
C ASP A 33 -0.12 10.00 8.86
N LEU A 34 1.10 10.47 8.59
CA LEU A 34 1.71 11.61 9.27
C LEU A 34 0.84 12.88 9.23
N ILE A 35 0.06 13.06 8.16
CA ILE A 35 -0.82 14.23 7.97
C ILE A 35 -2.30 13.91 8.21
N GLY A 36 -2.62 12.74 8.77
CA GLY A 36 -3.99 12.34 9.08
C GLY A 36 -4.87 12.07 7.85
N VAL A 37 -4.27 11.69 6.73
CA VAL A 37 -4.95 11.29 5.49
C VAL A 37 -4.88 9.78 5.35
N LYS A 38 -6.02 9.12 5.13
CA LYS A 38 -6.05 7.67 4.93
C LYS A 38 -5.83 7.31 3.45
N VAL A 39 -4.90 6.39 3.19
CA VAL A 39 -4.82 5.72 1.88
C VAL A 39 -5.82 4.57 1.87
N LEU A 40 -6.78 4.63 0.94
CA LEU A 40 -7.84 3.62 0.81
C LEU A 40 -7.43 2.49 -0.13
N ASP A 41 -6.69 2.81 -1.19
CA ASP A 41 -6.22 1.85 -2.17
C ASP A 41 -5.02 2.40 -2.96
N HIS A 42 -4.29 1.49 -3.60
CA HIS A 42 -3.40 1.76 -4.70
C HIS A 42 -3.79 0.82 -5.85
N ILE A 43 -4.20 1.40 -6.97
CA ILE A 43 -4.67 0.65 -8.14
C ILE A 43 -3.64 0.76 -9.28
N ILE A 44 -3.18 -0.38 -9.77
CA ILE A 44 -2.38 -0.46 -11.00
C ILE A 44 -3.32 -0.80 -12.15
N LEU A 45 -3.36 0.04 -13.18
CA LEU A 45 -4.12 -0.22 -14.41
C LEU A 45 -3.25 -0.90 -15.46
N GLY A 46 -3.69 -2.06 -15.96
CA GLY A 46 -3.20 -2.68 -17.18
C GLY A 46 -4.11 -2.35 -18.39
N GLU A 47 -4.01 -3.14 -19.45
CA GLU A 47 -4.79 -2.93 -20.69
C GLU A 47 -6.27 -3.30 -20.49
N ASP A 48 -6.53 -4.53 -20.03
CA ASP A 48 -7.88 -5.07 -19.78
C ASP A 48 -8.07 -5.54 -18.33
N ASN A 49 -7.13 -5.18 -17.44
CA ASN A 49 -7.14 -5.61 -16.04
C ASN A 49 -6.67 -4.49 -15.10
N TYR A 50 -6.81 -4.76 -13.80
CA TYR A 50 -6.26 -3.92 -12.76
C TYR A 50 -5.88 -4.76 -11.54
N THR A 51 -5.02 -4.20 -10.70
CA THR A 51 -4.70 -4.77 -9.39
C THR A 51 -4.99 -3.73 -8.32
N SER A 52 -5.83 -4.08 -7.34
CA SER A 52 -6.12 -3.28 -6.14
C SER A 52 -5.28 -3.79 -4.99
N PHE A 53 -4.42 -2.95 -4.43
CA PHE A 53 -3.58 -3.31 -3.29
C PHE A 53 -4.43 -3.61 -2.05
N ALA A 54 -5.56 -2.92 -1.89
CA ALA A 54 -6.48 -3.18 -0.80
C ALA A 54 -7.12 -4.57 -0.92
N GLN A 55 -7.55 -4.96 -2.13
CA GLN A 55 -8.14 -6.28 -2.37
C GLN A 55 -7.14 -7.42 -2.18
N GLU A 56 -5.91 -7.23 -2.66
CA GLU A 56 -4.84 -8.23 -2.58
C GLU A 56 -4.15 -8.27 -1.20
N GLY A 57 -4.56 -7.40 -0.26
CA GLY A 57 -3.97 -7.35 1.07
C GLY A 57 -2.53 -6.84 1.10
N LEU A 58 -2.13 -6.08 0.08
CA LEU A 58 -0.79 -5.51 -0.09
C LEU A 58 -0.62 -4.16 0.62
N LEU A 59 -1.72 -3.52 1.04
CA LEU A 59 -1.63 -2.29 1.82
C LEU A 59 -1.11 -2.55 3.23
N LYS A 60 -0.02 -1.86 3.57
CA LYS A 60 0.48 -1.74 4.94
C LYS A 60 -0.61 -1.27 5.91
N LYS A 61 -0.68 -1.92 7.08
CA LYS A 61 -1.56 -1.51 8.18
C LYS A 61 -0.79 -0.67 9.18
N VAL A 62 -1.06 0.63 9.19
CA VAL A 62 -0.52 1.54 10.20
C VAL A 62 -0.89 1.02 11.60
N GLY A 63 0.11 0.86 12.47
CA GLY A 63 -0.03 0.38 13.85
C GLY A 63 0.05 -1.14 14.05
N ALA A 64 -0.20 -1.97 13.01
CA ALA A 64 -0.02 -3.42 13.11
C ALA A 64 1.47 -3.82 13.12
N ASP A 65 2.31 -3.03 12.44
CA ASP A 65 3.75 -3.30 12.34
C ASP A 65 4.48 -2.97 13.63
N LEU A 66 4.06 -1.92 14.36
CA LEU A 66 4.62 -1.64 15.69
C LEU A 66 4.25 -2.76 16.66
N VAL A 67 3.00 -3.22 16.66
CA VAL A 67 2.58 -4.33 17.53
C VAL A 67 3.28 -5.64 17.15
N SER A 68 3.51 -5.90 15.87
CA SER A 68 4.24 -7.10 15.39
C SER A 68 5.73 -7.02 15.71
N ALA A 69 6.35 -5.86 15.54
CA ALA A 69 7.73 -5.59 15.91
C ALA A 69 7.94 -5.68 17.44
N LEU A 70 7.01 -5.16 18.24
CA LEU A 70 7.05 -5.23 19.71
C LEU A 70 6.80 -6.66 20.23
N LYS A 71 5.92 -7.44 19.59
CA LYS A 71 5.71 -8.86 19.91
C LYS A 71 6.94 -9.72 19.59
N GLY A 72 7.74 -9.33 18.60
CA GLY A 72 9.02 -9.98 18.28
C GLY A 72 10.15 -9.71 19.28
N VAL A 73 10.02 -8.69 20.14
CA VAL A 73 10.99 -8.37 21.20
C VAL A 73 10.69 -9.12 22.50
N SER A 74 9.48 -9.63 22.69
CA SER A 74 9.05 -10.35 23.90
C SER A 74 9.12 -11.88 23.76
N ASN A 75 10.28 -12.43 23.37
CA ASN A 75 10.55 -13.88 23.51
C ASN A 75 11.97 -14.19 24.01
N THR A 76 12.46 -13.38 24.95
CA THR A 76 13.58 -13.69 25.86
C THR A 76 13.32 -13.04 27.21
#